data_AF-A0A503TJT9-F1
#
_entry.id   AF-A0A503TJT9-F1
#
_cell.length_a   1.000
_cell.length_b   1.000
_cell.length_c   1.000
_cell.angle_alpha   90.00
_cell.angle_beta   90.00
_cell.angle_gamma   90.00
#
_symmetry.space_group_name_H-M   'P 1'
#
loop_
_entity.id
_entity.type
_entity.pdbx_description
1 polymer ?
#
loop_
_entity_poly.entity_id
_entity_poly.type
_entity_poly.pdbx_seq_one_letter_code
_entity_poly.pdbx_strand_id
1 'polypeptide(L)'
;MKSAVVLFTLATMLAPTGLRAADYCDDKIEPGESPDGKAMVMYSLMVQLAFADRYCGAPATPPSRIAVVVEEFHGCGPRARLEAEIEKRAKDGTTAKIATTDELIRDVVAGDDNISQIEVDRRAKAGIEAEMGGCSELLKTQLDVEERYRNPPKWPPSPDK
;
A
#
# COMPACT_ATOMS: atom_id res chain seq x y z
N MET A 1 -8.69 53.33 4.64
CA MET A 1 -8.95 52.00 5.26
C MET A 1 -9.97 51.25 4.39
N LYS A 2 -9.54 50.50 3.36
CA LYS A 2 -10.42 49.62 2.54
C LYS A 2 -9.69 48.74 1.51
N SER A 3 -8.38 48.87 1.31
CA SER A 3 -7.66 48.15 0.24
C SER A 3 -6.68 47.07 0.70
N ALA A 4 -6.60 46.77 2.00
CA ALA A 4 -5.64 45.78 2.52
C ALA A 4 -6.21 44.36 2.71
N VAL A 5 -7.52 44.16 2.50
CA VAL A 5 -8.20 42.87 2.80
C VAL A 5 -8.23 41.92 1.59
N VAL A 6 -7.95 42.42 0.38
CA VAL A 6 -8.11 41.63 -0.86
C VAL A 6 -6.89 40.73 -1.16
N LEU A 7 -5.78 40.90 -0.45
CA LEU A 7 -4.55 40.12 -0.67
C LEU A 7 -4.42 38.86 0.18
N PHE A 8 -5.29 38.65 1.17
CA PHE A 8 -5.29 37.41 1.97
C PHE A 8 -6.18 36.29 1.39
N THR A 9 -7.04 36.60 0.42
CA THR A 9 -7.95 35.61 -0.20
C THR A 9 -7.37 34.90 -1.41
N LEU A 10 -6.24 35.37 -1.97
CA LEU A 10 -5.59 34.70 -3.11
C LEU A 10 -4.56 33.64 -2.69
N ALA A 11 -4.09 33.65 -1.44
CA ALA A 11 -3.13 32.65 -0.95
C ALA A 11 -3.79 31.31 -0.58
N THR A 12 -5.10 31.29 -0.37
CA THR A 12 -5.88 30.06 -0.12
C THR A 12 -6.31 29.34 -1.39
N MET A 13 -6.02 29.90 -2.59
CA MET A 13 -6.26 29.22 -3.87
C MET A 13 -5.08 28.35 -4.34
N LEU A 14 -3.98 28.27 -3.57
CA LEU A 14 -3.04 27.17 -3.67
C LEU A 14 -3.59 25.99 -2.84
N ALA A 15 -4.67 25.42 -3.35
CA ALA A 15 -5.22 24.16 -2.88
C ALA A 15 -4.11 23.09 -2.88
N PRO A 16 -3.82 22.43 -1.75
CA PRO A 16 -2.87 21.32 -1.72
C PRO A 16 -3.42 20.01 -2.31
N THR A 17 -4.65 19.98 -2.85
CA THR A 17 -5.43 18.74 -2.89
C THR A 17 -5.52 18.04 -4.26
N GLY A 18 -4.79 18.47 -5.29
CA GLY A 18 -4.83 17.82 -6.62
C GLY A 18 -3.47 17.41 -7.19
N LEU A 19 -2.42 18.18 -6.94
CA LEU A 19 -1.10 17.93 -7.54
C LEU A 19 -0.39 16.71 -6.94
N ARG A 20 -0.61 16.41 -5.64
CA ARG A 20 -0.04 15.22 -5.01
C ARG A 20 -0.64 13.91 -5.50
N ALA A 21 -1.91 13.89 -5.91
CA ALA A 21 -2.55 12.69 -6.44
C ALA A 21 -2.12 12.40 -7.90
N ALA A 22 -1.73 13.44 -8.66
CA ALA A 22 -1.27 13.30 -10.04
C ALA A 22 0.10 12.61 -10.13
N ASP A 23 1.06 12.94 -9.25
CA ASP A 23 2.33 12.20 -9.15
C ASP A 23 2.12 10.79 -8.59
N TYR A 24 1.25 10.62 -7.59
CA TYR A 24 1.05 9.34 -6.91
C TYR A 24 0.48 8.22 -7.80
N CYS A 25 -0.19 8.60 -8.89
CA CYS A 25 -0.86 7.69 -9.81
C CYS A 25 -0.17 7.60 -11.17
N ASP A 26 0.94 8.31 -11.38
CA ASP A 26 1.79 8.15 -12.55
C ASP A 26 2.90 7.13 -12.20
N ASP A 27 3.08 6.08 -13.00
CA ASP A 27 4.08 5.02 -12.75
C ASP A 27 5.53 5.47 -13.07
N LYS A 28 5.75 6.76 -13.32
CA LYS A 28 7.04 7.30 -13.75
C LYS A 28 7.85 7.74 -12.54
N ILE A 29 8.63 6.81 -12.00
CA ILE A 29 9.70 7.15 -11.05
C ILE A 29 10.76 7.96 -11.80
N GLU A 30 10.89 9.25 -11.50
CA GLU A 30 11.96 10.06 -12.06
C GLU A 30 13.29 9.73 -11.34
N PRO A 31 14.44 9.70 -12.06
CA PRO A 31 15.73 9.44 -11.42
C PRO A 31 16.05 10.47 -10.33
N GLY A 32 15.99 10.06 -9.07
CA GLY A 32 16.26 10.92 -7.91
C GLY A 32 15.05 11.15 -6.99
N GLU A 33 13.87 10.63 -7.33
CA GLU A 33 12.74 10.61 -6.39
C GLU A 33 12.99 9.63 -5.24
N SER A 34 12.72 10.10 -4.02
CA SER A 34 12.75 9.25 -2.82
C SER A 34 11.75 8.11 -2.97
N PRO A 35 11.96 6.93 -2.33
CA PRO A 35 11.03 5.82 -2.42
C PRO A 35 9.60 6.32 -2.17
N ASP A 36 8.75 6.22 -3.19
CA ASP A 36 7.41 6.75 -3.14
C ASP A 36 6.71 6.24 -1.89
N GLY A 37 6.08 7.14 -1.13
CA GLY A 37 5.30 6.75 0.06
C GLY A 37 4.31 5.63 -0.25
N LYS A 38 3.85 5.55 -1.50
CA LYS A 38 3.04 4.48 -2.07
C LYS A 38 3.72 3.12 -2.02
N ALA A 39 4.95 3.04 -2.51
CA ALA A 39 5.73 1.81 -2.54
C ALA A 39 6.01 1.33 -1.12
N MET A 40 6.29 2.25 -0.19
CA MET A 40 6.46 1.92 1.22
C MET A 40 5.17 1.42 1.88
N VAL A 41 4.03 2.06 1.61
CA VAL A 41 2.71 1.60 2.11
C VAL A 41 2.36 0.23 1.54
N MET A 42 2.58 0.03 0.24
CA MET A 42 2.38 -1.24 -0.44
C MET A 42 3.22 -2.35 0.19
N TYR A 43 4.53 -2.11 0.30
CA TYR A 43 5.47 -3.08 0.86
C TYR A 43 5.11 -3.39 2.32
N SER A 44 4.85 -2.36 3.14
CA SER A 44 4.42 -2.53 4.53
C SER A 44 3.15 -3.39 4.63
N LEU A 45 2.14 -3.15 3.79
CA LEU A 45 0.92 -3.96 3.77
C LEU A 45 1.20 -5.39 3.34
N MET A 46 1.99 -5.60 2.28
CA MET A 46 2.38 -6.94 1.85
C MET A 46 3.05 -7.72 2.97
N VAL A 47 3.97 -7.08 3.70
CA VAL A 47 4.71 -7.70 4.81
C VAL A 47 3.77 -8.05 5.97
N GLN A 48 2.92 -7.13 6.39
CA GLN A 48 1.95 -7.38 7.48
C GLN A 48 0.98 -8.51 7.12
N LEU A 49 0.48 -8.54 5.89
CA LEU A 49 -0.44 -9.58 5.43
C LEU A 49 0.27 -10.93 5.26
N ALA A 50 1.54 -10.94 4.84
CA ALA A 50 2.37 -12.14 4.81
C ALA A 50 2.56 -12.73 6.22
N PHE A 51 2.84 -11.89 7.22
CA PHE A 51 2.91 -12.34 8.61
C PHE A 51 1.55 -12.83 9.13
N ALA A 52 0.46 -12.14 8.79
CA ALA A 52 -0.89 -12.53 9.18
C ALA A 52 -1.27 -13.92 8.63
N ASP A 53 -0.99 -14.18 7.35
CA ASP A 53 -1.21 -15.46 6.67
C ASP A 53 -0.35 -16.56 7.31
N ARG A 54 0.97 -16.34 7.36
CA ARG A 54 1.94 -17.38 7.74
C ARG A 54 1.92 -17.76 9.20
N TYR A 55 1.64 -16.81 10.11
CA TYR A 55 1.80 -17.02 11.56
C TYR A 55 0.53 -16.79 12.37
N CYS A 56 -0.46 -16.07 11.85
CA CYS A 56 -1.69 -15.73 12.59
C CYS A 56 -2.95 -16.40 12.04
N GLY A 57 -2.84 -17.23 10.99
CA GLY A 57 -3.95 -18.00 10.44
C GLY A 57 -4.95 -17.17 9.62
N ALA A 58 -4.54 -16.00 9.14
CA ALA A 58 -5.32 -15.21 8.21
C ALA A 58 -5.38 -15.92 6.84
N PRO A 59 -6.43 -15.71 6.03
CA PRO A 59 -6.40 -16.19 4.65
C PRO A 59 -5.41 -15.37 3.80
N ALA A 60 -4.69 -16.04 2.91
CA ALA A 60 -3.77 -15.41 1.98
C ALA A 60 -4.45 -14.30 1.16
N THR A 61 -3.86 -13.10 1.17
CA THR A 61 -4.36 -11.96 0.41
C THR A 61 -3.55 -11.79 -0.87
N PRO A 62 -4.18 -11.86 -2.06
CA PRO A 62 -3.46 -11.72 -3.33
C PRO A 62 -2.79 -10.34 -3.46
N PRO A 63 -1.53 -10.25 -3.94
CA PRO A 63 -0.85 -8.96 -4.14
C PRO A 63 -1.61 -7.99 -5.04
N SER A 64 -2.33 -8.49 -6.05
CA SER A 64 -3.20 -7.67 -6.91
C SER A 64 -4.31 -6.97 -6.12
N ARG A 65 -4.84 -7.61 -5.08
CA ARG A 65 -5.87 -7.03 -4.21
C ARG A 65 -5.31 -5.90 -3.35
N ILE A 66 -4.11 -6.10 -2.81
CA ILE A 66 -3.38 -5.07 -2.05
C ILE A 66 -3.13 -3.87 -2.96
N ALA A 67 -2.66 -4.13 -4.19
CA ALA A 67 -2.42 -3.09 -5.17
C ALA A 67 -3.67 -2.24 -5.44
N VAL A 68 -4.79 -2.89 -5.78
CA VAL A 68 -6.07 -2.20 -5.98
C VAL A 68 -6.46 -1.35 -4.77
N VAL A 69 -6.38 -1.89 -3.55
CA VAL A 69 -6.79 -1.14 -2.34
C VAL A 69 -5.94 0.11 -2.12
N VAL A 70 -4.62 0.01 -2.30
CA VAL A 70 -3.71 1.15 -2.15
C VAL A 70 -3.98 2.18 -3.24
N GLU A 71 -4.07 1.76 -4.50
CA GLU A 71 -4.33 2.65 -5.64
C GLU A 71 -5.68 3.38 -5.49
N GLU A 72 -6.74 2.67 -5.11
CA GLU A 72 -8.06 3.27 -4.87
C GLU A 72 -8.03 4.27 -3.71
N PHE A 73 -7.33 3.94 -2.62
CA PHE A 73 -7.19 4.82 -1.45
C PHE A 73 -6.49 6.14 -1.81
N HIS A 74 -5.54 6.10 -2.74
CA HIS A 74 -4.82 7.28 -3.21
C HIS A 74 -5.51 8.03 -4.35
N GLY A 75 -6.70 7.58 -4.75
CA GLY A 75 -7.47 8.26 -5.77
C GLY A 75 -7.01 7.97 -7.20
N CYS A 76 -6.37 6.82 -7.43
CA CYS A 76 -5.84 6.45 -8.74
C CYS A 76 -6.88 5.83 -9.68
N GLY A 77 -8.17 6.03 -9.40
CA GLY A 77 -9.29 5.69 -10.29
C GLY A 77 -10.14 4.51 -9.80
N PRO A 78 -11.18 4.16 -10.57
CA PRO A 78 -12.11 3.11 -10.18
C PRO A 78 -11.48 1.72 -10.24
N ARG A 79 -11.84 0.85 -9.28
CA ARG A 79 -11.40 -0.56 -9.23
C ARG A 79 -11.33 -1.27 -10.56
N ALA A 80 -12.40 -1.22 -11.34
CA ALA A 80 -12.50 -1.97 -12.59
C ALA A 80 -11.38 -1.61 -13.58
N ARG A 81 -10.94 -0.34 -13.58
CA ARG A 81 -9.80 0.11 -14.40
C ARG A 81 -8.49 -0.47 -13.86
N LEU A 82 -8.27 -0.37 -12.56
CA LEU A 82 -7.06 -0.85 -11.89
C LEU A 82 -6.88 -2.37 -12.04
N GLU A 83 -7.96 -3.13 -11.86
CA GLU A 83 -7.96 -4.58 -12.05
C GLU A 83 -7.63 -4.96 -13.50
N ALA A 84 -8.20 -4.24 -14.47
CA ALA A 84 -7.88 -4.46 -15.89
C ALA A 84 -6.43 -4.12 -16.23
N GLU A 85 -5.85 -3.08 -15.62
CA GLU A 85 -4.44 -2.72 -15.80
C GLU A 85 -3.51 -3.78 -15.19
N ILE A 86 -3.83 -4.31 -14.01
CA ILE A 86 -3.07 -5.39 -13.37
C ILE A 86 -3.16 -6.66 -14.22
N GLU A 87 -4.35 -7.02 -14.70
CA GLU A 87 -4.54 -8.18 -15.58
C GLU A 87 -3.73 -8.03 -16.88
N LYS A 88 -3.70 -6.82 -17.45
CA LYS A 88 -2.89 -6.52 -18.63
C LYS A 88 -1.39 -6.69 -18.36
N ARG A 89 -0.87 -6.09 -17.27
CA ARG A 89 0.55 -6.24 -16.87
C ARG A 89 0.93 -7.70 -16.64
N ALA A 90 0.02 -8.49 -16.07
CA ALA A 90 0.22 -9.92 -15.86
C ALA A 90 0.31 -10.71 -17.19
N LYS A 91 -0.49 -10.35 -18.19
CA LYS A 91 -0.46 -10.96 -19.53
C LYS A 91 0.76 -10.54 -20.35
N ASP A 92 1.19 -9.30 -20.19
CA ASP A 92 2.31 -8.72 -20.95
C ASP A 92 3.68 -9.13 -20.37
N GLY A 93 3.72 -10.02 -19.37
CA GLY A 93 4.96 -10.55 -18.77
C GLY A 93 5.80 -9.50 -18.04
N THR A 94 5.25 -8.31 -17.81
CA THR A 94 5.86 -7.19 -17.10
C THR A 94 5.57 -7.22 -15.60
N THR A 95 5.01 -8.32 -15.10
CA THR A 95 4.78 -8.54 -13.67
C THR A 95 6.11 -8.43 -12.93
N ALA A 96 6.22 -7.45 -12.03
CA ALA A 96 7.27 -7.46 -11.02
C ALA A 96 7.24 -8.85 -10.34
N LYS A 97 8.43 -9.43 -10.14
CA LYS A 97 8.60 -10.76 -9.53
C LYS A 97 7.74 -10.80 -8.25
N ILE A 98 6.64 -11.54 -8.29
CA ILE A 98 5.78 -11.68 -7.11
C ILE A 98 6.59 -12.49 -6.11
N ALA A 99 7.12 -11.82 -5.08
CA ALA A 99 7.73 -12.51 -3.95
C ALA A 99 6.65 -13.39 -3.31
N THR A 100 6.95 -14.68 -3.14
CA THR A 100 6.12 -15.55 -2.33
C THR A 100 6.05 -15.04 -0.88
N THR A 101 5.02 -15.39 -0.12
CA THR A 101 4.89 -15.05 1.30
C THR A 101 6.17 -15.37 2.08
N ASP A 102 6.78 -16.54 1.82
CA ASP A 102 8.02 -16.97 2.47
C ASP A 102 9.25 -16.15 2.04
N GLU A 103 9.33 -15.77 0.76
CA GLU A 103 10.41 -14.88 0.27
C GLU A 103 10.31 -13.50 0.88
N LEU A 104 9.11 -12.93 0.98
CA LEU A 104 8.89 -11.61 1.57
C LEU A 104 9.20 -11.61 3.08
N ILE A 105 8.78 -12.65 3.79
CA ILE A 105 9.12 -12.80 5.22
C ILE A 105 10.62 -12.95 5.40
N ARG A 106 11.29 -13.75 4.56
CA ARG A 106 12.74 -13.93 4.64
C ARG A 106 13.49 -12.63 4.33
N ASP A 107 13.08 -11.89 3.30
CA ASP A 107 13.65 -10.59 2.95
C ASP A 107 13.62 -9.62 4.14
N VAL A 108 12.48 -9.51 4.82
CA VAL A 108 12.34 -8.62 5.99
C VAL A 108 13.11 -9.10 7.21
N VAL A 109 13.11 -10.41 7.48
CA VAL A 109 13.61 -10.98 8.74
C VAL A 109 15.10 -11.32 8.70
N ALA A 110 15.58 -11.76 7.55
CA ALA A 110 16.95 -12.18 7.32
C ALA A 110 17.73 -11.17 6.47
N GLY A 111 17.07 -10.40 5.61
CA GLY A 111 17.76 -9.64 4.56
C GLY A 111 18.65 -10.56 3.74
N ASP A 112 19.94 -10.25 3.69
CA ASP A 112 20.96 -11.05 2.99
C ASP A 112 21.56 -12.19 3.85
N ASP A 113 21.14 -12.32 5.12
CA ASP A 113 21.67 -13.35 6.01
C ASP A 113 21.19 -14.75 5.60
N ASN A 114 22.12 -15.69 5.43
CA ASN A 114 21.79 -17.09 5.17
C ASN A 114 21.49 -17.83 6.50
N ILE A 115 20.32 -17.57 7.07
CA ILE A 115 19.83 -18.23 8.29
C ILE A 115 18.82 -19.35 7.98
N SER A 116 18.70 -20.29 8.92
CA SER A 116 17.74 -21.39 8.79
C SER A 116 16.30 -20.89 8.88
N GLN A 117 15.36 -21.61 8.28
CA GLN A 117 13.93 -21.26 8.36
C GLN A 117 13.40 -21.25 9.80
N ILE A 118 13.96 -22.09 10.68
CA ILE A 118 13.59 -22.10 12.11
C ILE A 118 13.97 -20.76 12.77
N GLU A 119 15.13 -20.21 12.42
CA GLU A 119 15.57 -18.93 12.94
C GLU A 119 14.76 -17.77 12.34
N VAL A 120 14.41 -17.84 11.05
CA VAL A 120 13.47 -16.90 10.41
C VAL A 120 12.14 -16.91 11.17
N ASP A 121 11.54 -18.08 11.39
CA ASP A 121 10.26 -18.21 12.08
C ASP A 121 10.32 -17.71 13.52
N ARG A 122 11.45 -17.92 14.22
CA ARG A 122 11.67 -17.42 15.58
C ARG A 122 11.73 -15.90 15.61
N ARG A 123 12.51 -15.28 14.72
CA ARG A 123 12.66 -13.83 14.62
C ARG A 123 11.36 -13.17 14.15
N ALA A 124 10.68 -13.74 13.17
CA ALA A 124 9.38 -13.29 12.69
C ALA A 124 8.37 -13.20 13.84
N LYS A 125 8.20 -14.28 14.61
CA LYS A 125 7.30 -14.30 15.77
C LYS A 125 7.67 -13.25 16.82
N ALA A 126 8.97 -13.05 17.07
CA ALA A 126 9.42 -12.02 18.00
C ALA A 126 9.08 -10.60 17.49
N GLY A 127 9.30 -10.33 16.21
CA GLY A 127 8.96 -9.05 15.58
C GLY A 127 7.46 -8.77 15.55
N ILE A 128 6.64 -9.79 15.29
CA ILE A 128 5.17 -9.68 15.32
C ILE A 128 4.71 -9.16 16.68
N GLU A 129 5.19 -9.75 17.78
CA GLU A 129 4.79 -9.33 19.13
C GLU A 129 5.39 -7.98 19.55
N ALA A 130 6.64 -7.69 19.17
CA ALA A 130 7.36 -6.51 19.62
C ALA A 130 7.02 -5.23 18.82
N GLU A 131 6.81 -5.35 17.52
CA GLU A 131 6.74 -4.21 16.59
C GLU A 131 5.38 -4.07 15.92
N MET A 132 4.64 -5.17 15.75
CA MET A 132 3.39 -5.19 14.98
C MET A 132 2.13 -5.29 15.84
N GLY A 133 2.26 -5.26 17.18
CA GLY A 133 1.11 -5.35 18.09
C GLY A 133 0.51 -6.76 18.20
N GLY A 134 1.26 -7.78 17.76
CA GLY A 134 0.85 -9.18 17.80
C GLY A 134 -0.17 -9.55 16.73
N CYS A 135 -0.59 -10.82 16.76
CA CYS A 135 -1.53 -11.34 15.77
C CYS A 135 -2.89 -10.62 15.76
N SER A 136 -3.31 -10.00 16.86
CA SER A 136 -4.58 -9.29 16.92
C SER A 136 -4.62 -8.05 16.00
N GLU A 137 -3.51 -7.33 15.88
CA GLU A 137 -3.40 -6.17 15.00
C GLU A 137 -3.20 -6.59 13.54
N LEU A 138 -2.39 -7.62 13.30
CA LEU A 138 -2.21 -8.16 11.95
C LEU A 138 -3.52 -8.68 11.34
N LEU A 139 -4.36 -9.35 12.15
CA LEU A 139 -5.68 -9.79 11.71
C LEU A 139 -6.63 -8.60 11.44
N LYS A 140 -6.53 -7.51 12.19
CA LYS A 140 -7.30 -6.28 11.89
C LYS A 140 -6.85 -5.66 10.57
N THR A 141 -5.54 -5.58 10.29
CA THR A 141 -5.04 -5.10 9.00
C THR A 141 -5.58 -5.94 7.85
N GLN A 142 -5.58 -7.27 8.00
CA GLN A 142 -6.15 -8.16 6.99
C GLN A 142 -7.64 -7.92 6.78
N LEU A 143 -8.41 -7.78 7.86
CA LEU A 143 -9.84 -7.49 7.78
C LEU A 143 -10.13 -6.13 7.13
N ASP A 144 -9.35 -5.10 7.45
CA ASP A 144 -9.47 -3.76 6.84
C ASP A 144 -9.21 -3.81 5.33
N VAL A 145 -8.16 -4.51 4.89
CA VAL A 145 -7.85 -4.67 3.46
C VAL A 145 -8.99 -5.41 2.74
N GLU A 146 -9.51 -6.49 3.33
CA GLU A 146 -10.66 -7.21 2.77
C GLU A 146 -11.94 -6.37 2.76
N GLU A 147 -12.17 -5.55 3.78
CA GLU A 147 -13.33 -4.68 3.88
C GLU A 147 -13.28 -3.57 2.83
N ARG A 148 -12.14 -2.90 2.66
CA ARG A 148 -11.93 -1.90 1.61
C ARG A 148 -12.05 -2.50 0.22
N TYR A 149 -11.50 -3.71 0.04
CA TYR A 149 -11.66 -4.42 -1.20
C TYR A 149 -13.12 -4.86 -1.44
N ARG A 150 -13.93 -5.15 -0.43
CA ARG A 150 -15.37 -5.40 -0.64
C ARG A 150 -16.17 -4.11 -0.86
N ASN A 151 -15.73 -3.00 -0.27
CA ASN A 151 -16.45 -1.72 -0.26
C ASN A 151 -15.59 -0.61 -0.92
N PRO A 152 -15.51 -0.56 -2.26
CA PRO A 152 -14.74 0.46 -2.95
C PRO A 152 -15.25 1.87 -2.63
N PRO A 153 -14.38 2.88 -2.60
CA PRO A 153 -14.81 4.27 -2.52
C PRO A 153 -15.68 4.63 -3.73
N LYS A 154 -16.57 5.61 -3.55
CA LYS A 154 -17.40 6.12 -4.65
C LYS A 154 -16.54 6.92 -5.62
N TRP A 155 -16.75 6.66 -6.91
CA TRP A 155 -16.07 7.33 -8.01
C TRP A 155 -17.06 8.14 -8.86
N PRO A 156 -16.74 9.39 -9.26
CA PRO A 156 -15.58 10.18 -8.84
C PRO A 156 -15.63 10.52 -7.34
N PRO A 157 -14.47 10.81 -6.70
CA PRO A 157 -14.44 11.21 -5.30
C PRO A 157 -15.33 12.44 -5.13
N SER A 158 -16.20 12.43 -4.11
CA SER A 158 -16.95 13.63 -3.80
C SER A 158 -15.95 14.71 -3.38
N PRO A 159 -16.05 15.95 -3.89
CA PRO A 159 -15.18 17.02 -3.41
C PRO A 159 -15.38 17.16 -1.90
N ASP A 160 -14.27 17.11 -1.15
CA ASP A 160 -14.27 17.34 0.29
C ASP A 160 -14.98 18.68 0.56
N LYS A 161 -16.01 18.64 1.41
CA LYS A 161 -16.82 19.82 1.77
C LYS A 161 -16.11 20.71 2.76
#